data_AF-A0A357WV48-F1
#
_entry.id   AF-A0A357WV48-F1
#
_cell.length_a   1.000
_cell.length_b   1.000
_cell.length_c   1.000
_cell.angle_alpha   90.00
_cell.angle_beta   90.00
_cell.angle_gamma   90.00
#
_symmetry.space_group_name_H-M   'P 1'
#
loop_
_entity.id
_entity.type
_entity.pdbx_description
1 polymer ?
#
loop_
_entity_poly.entity_id
_entity_poly.type
_entity_poly.pdbx_seq_one_letter_code
_entity_poly.pdbx_strand_id
1 'polypeptide(L)' 'CFEIAPEHRGKGVATALLQQVIYDAKAEGYIAVVGFPVVRDERYEWDCSGPVRLYEKVGFSKVSEKGGRMVMRKE' A
#
# COMPACT_ATOMS: atom_id res chain seq x y z
N CYS A 1 -1.89 -2.73 -6.66
CA CYS A 1 -2.54 -1.43 -6.92
C CYS A 1 -4.03 -1.64 -6.71
N PHE A 2 -4.70 -0.73 -6.01
CA PHE A 2 -6.13 -0.81 -5.71
C PHE A 2 -6.83 0.38 -6.35
N GLU A 3 -7.70 0.11 -7.29
CA GLU A 3 -8.54 1.14 -7.89
C GLU A 3 -9.86 1.19 -7.11
N ILE A 4 -10.07 2.30 -6.41
CA ILE A 4 -11.26 2.52 -5.58
C ILE A 4 -12.09 3.61 -6.23
N ALA A 5 -13.34 3.29 -6.56
CA ALA A 5 -14.29 4.24 -7.12
C ALA A 5 -14.40 5.50 -6.22
N PRO A 6 -14.54 6.70 -6.81
CA PRO A 6 -14.58 7.98 -6.10
C PRO A 6 -15.39 7.98 -4.79
N GLU A 7 -16.61 7.47 -4.86
CA GLU A 7 -17.63 7.38 -3.81
C GLU A 7 -17.29 6.39 -2.68
N HIS A 8 -16.30 5.52 -2.88
CA HIS A 8 -15.83 4.54 -1.89
C HIS A 8 -14.49 4.93 -1.24
N ARG A 9 -13.87 6.03 -1.66
CA ARG A 9 -12.61 6.54 -1.09
C ARG A 9 -12.84 7.10 0.32
N GLY A 10 -11.79 7.12 1.14
CA GLY A 10 -11.86 7.62 2.53
C GLY A 10 -12.60 6.71 3.53
N LYS A 11 -13.25 5.65 3.05
CA LYS A 11 -14.00 4.67 3.87
C LYS A 11 -13.16 3.48 4.34
N GLY A 12 -11.84 3.54 4.17
CA GLY A 12 -10.92 2.47 4.59
C GLY A 12 -10.84 1.26 3.66
N VAL A 13 -11.50 1.26 2.50
CA VAL A 13 -11.53 0.13 1.56
C VAL A 13 -10.12 -0.33 1.14
N ALA A 14 -9.24 0.61 0.77
CA ALA A 14 -7.85 0.27 0.40
C ALA A 14 -7.06 -0.36 1.56
N THR A 15 -7.33 0.05 2.81
CA THR A 15 -6.71 -0.56 3.99
C THR A 15 -7.21 -1.99 4.18
N ALA A 16 -8.53 -2.22 4.06
CA ALA A 16 -9.11 -3.55 4.19
C ALA A 16 -8.57 -4.51 3.12
N LEU A 17 -8.48 -4.06 1.86
CA LEU A 17 -7.89 -4.84 0.77
C LEU A 17 -6.41 -5.17 1.04
N LEU A 18 -5.62 -4.19 1.51
CA LEU A 18 -4.21 -4.43 1.84
C LEU A 18 -4.05 -5.43 2.99
N GLN A 19 -4.91 -5.35 4.02
CA GLN A 19 -4.91 -6.30 5.13
C GLN A 19 -5.23 -7.72 4.67
N GLN A 20 -6.21 -7.87 3.76
CA GLN A 20 -6.55 -9.17 3.18
C GLN A 20 -5.37 -9.76 2.40
N VAL A 21 -4.71 -8.95 1.54
CA VAL A 21 -3.51 -9.39 0.80
C VAL A 21 -2.40 -9.87 1.74
N ILE A 22 -2.16 -9.17 2.85
CA ILE A 22 -1.17 -9.60 3.85
C ILE A 22 -1.57 -10.93 4.51
N TYR A 23 -2.85 -11.08 4.84
CA TYR A 23 -3.37 -12.31 5.45
C TYR A 23 -3.20 -13.49 4.49
N ASP A 24 -3.61 -13.34 3.24
CA ASP A 24 -3.52 -14.39 2.22
C ASP A 24 -2.06 -14.76 1.96
N ALA A 25 -1.18 -13.77 1.80
CA ALA A 25 0.24 -14.01 1.60
C ALA A 25 0.86 -14.83 2.76
N LYS A 26 0.47 -14.52 4.00
CA LYS A 26 0.93 -15.29 5.17
C LYS A 26 0.36 -16.72 5.16
N ALA A 27 -0.91 -16.89 4.80
CA ALA A 27 -1.57 -18.19 4.70
C ALA A 27 -0.94 -19.08 3.62
N GLU A 28 -0.48 -18.49 2.52
CA GLU A 28 0.21 -19.17 1.41
C GLU A 28 1.71 -19.41 1.69
N GLY A 29 2.24 -18.95 2.82
CA GLY A 29 3.63 -19.20 3.24
C GLY A 29 4.65 -18.21 2.69
N TYR A 30 4.22 -17.06 2.17
CA TYR A 30 5.14 -15.99 1.80
C TYR A 30 5.77 -15.36 3.06
N ILE A 31 7.04 -14.98 2.94
CA ILE A 31 7.83 -14.40 4.05
C ILE A 31 7.74 -12.88 4.15
N ALA A 32 7.10 -12.23 3.16
CA ALA A 32 6.92 -10.78 3.13
C ALA A 32 5.98 -10.32 2.01
N VAL A 33 5.41 -9.14 2.21
CA VAL A 33 4.73 -8.33 1.18
C VAL A 33 5.55 -7.07 0.92
N VAL A 34 5.74 -6.72 -0.36
CA VAL A 34 6.46 -5.51 -0.79
C VAL A 34 5.48 -4.52 -1.43
N GLY A 35 5.55 -3.27 -1.00
CA GLY A 35 4.73 -2.16 -1.47
C GLY A 35 5.56 -1.06 -2.12
N PHE A 36 4.97 -0.39 -3.11
CA PHE A 36 5.59 0.72 -3.85
C PHE A 36 4.67 1.94 -3.77
N PRO A 37 4.61 2.63 -2.62
CA PRO A 37 3.79 3.82 -2.46
C PRO A 37 4.24 4.94 -3.39
N VAL A 38 3.32 5.86 -3.67
CA VAL A 38 3.70 7.13 -4.30
C VAL A 38 4.10 8.14 -3.24
N VAL A 39 5.23 8.79 -3.48
CA VAL A 39 5.77 9.87 -2.63
C VAL A 39 5.44 11.20 -3.31
N ARG A 40 4.31 11.79 -2.95
CA ARG A 40 3.88 13.12 -3.41
C ARG A 40 2.84 13.70 -2.46
N ASP A 41 2.76 15.02 -2.42
CA ASP A 41 1.79 15.75 -1.58
C ASP A 41 0.39 15.81 -2.22
N GLU A 42 0.33 15.79 -3.54
CA GLU A 42 -0.93 15.88 -4.29
C GLU A 42 -1.54 14.51 -4.59
N ARG A 43 -2.86 14.45 -4.50
CA ARG A 43 -3.64 13.27 -4.88
C ARG A 43 -4.10 13.37 -6.33
N TYR A 44 -3.80 12.35 -7.12
CA TYR A 44 -4.29 12.20 -8.47
C TYR A 44 -5.30 11.06 -8.57
N GLU A 45 -6.27 11.16 -9.48
CA GLU A 45 -7.33 10.15 -9.62
C GLU A 45 -6.80 8.78 -10.08
N TRP A 46 -5.69 8.77 -10.81
CA TRP A 46 -4.97 7.58 -11.26
C TRP A 46 -3.96 7.04 -10.24
N ASP A 47 -3.94 7.56 -9.00
CA ASP A 47 -3.05 7.07 -7.95
C ASP A 47 -3.59 5.80 -7.28
N CYS A 48 -3.40 4.67 -7.97
CA CYS A 48 -3.83 3.36 -7.46
C CYS A 48 -2.76 2.64 -6.62
N SER A 49 -1.54 3.19 -6.54
CA SER A 49 -0.48 2.69 -5.67
C SER A 49 -0.68 3.16 -4.21
N GLY A 50 -1.33 4.31 -4.03
CA GLY A 50 -1.69 4.83 -2.72
C GLY A 50 -0.52 5.50 -1.99
N PRO A 51 -0.83 6.30 -0.96
CA PRO A 51 0.16 7.07 -0.22
C PRO A 51 0.96 6.19 0.75
N VAL A 52 2.16 6.64 1.14
CA VAL A 52 3.00 5.99 2.17
C VAL A 52 2.22 5.64 3.44
N ARG A 53 1.37 6.56 3.93
CA ARG A 53 0.56 6.37 5.14
C ARG A 53 -0.38 5.15 5.09
N LEU A 54 -0.81 4.71 3.90
CA LEU A 54 -1.62 3.49 3.75
C LEU A 54 -0.85 2.25 4.20
N TYR A 55 0.42 2.18 3.83
CA TYR A 55 1.32 1.06 4.13
C TYR A 55 1.79 1.10 5.59
N GLU A 56 2.17 2.28 6.10
CA GLU A 56 2.55 2.47 7.50
C GLU A 56 1.44 2.03 8.46
N LYS A 57 0.18 2.37 8.14
CA LYS A 57 -0.99 2.02 8.96
C LYS A 57 -1.14 0.51 9.20
N VAL A 58 -0.65 -0.33 8.28
CA VAL A 58 -0.74 -1.79 8.40
C VAL A 58 0.61 -2.44 8.72
N GLY A 59 1.62 -1.66 9.09
CA GLY A 59 2.89 -2.15 9.61
C GLY A 59 3.99 -2.40 8.57
N PHE A 60 3.90 -1.80 7.38
CA PHE A 60 5.05 -1.78 6.47
C PHE A 60 6.11 -0.81 6.98
N SER A 61 7.38 -1.14 6.75
CA SER A 61 8.52 -0.26 6.98
C SER A 61 9.26 0.05 5.68
N LYS A 62 9.89 1.22 5.61
CA LYS A 62 10.71 1.61 4.45
C LYS A 62 11.98 0.75 4.39
N VAL A 63 12.25 0.18 3.22
CA VAL A 63 13.48 -0.61 2.95
C VAL A 63 14.47 0.17 2.11
N SER A 64 13.99 0.97 1.15
CA SER A 64 14.83 1.72 0.23
C SER A 64 14.07 2.89 -0.39
N GLU A 65 14.82 3.90 -0.84
CA GLU A 65 14.30 4.96 -1.69
C GLU A 65 15.38 5.36 -2.70
N LYS A 66 15.06 5.27 -3.99
CA LYS A 66 15.97 5.64 -5.08
C LYS A 66 15.18 6.28 -6.22
N GLY A 67 15.64 7.43 -6.70
CA GLY A 67 15.03 8.12 -7.84
C GLY A 67 13.54 8.44 -7.65
N GLY A 68 13.14 8.84 -6.44
CA GLY A 68 11.75 9.15 -6.11
C GLY A 68 10.81 7.94 -5.99
N ARG A 69 11.35 6.71 -6.04
CA ARG A 69 10.59 5.47 -5.80
C ARG A 69 10.94 4.91 -4.44
N MET A 70 9.94 4.82 -3.56
CA MET A 70 10.06 4.22 -2.25
C MET A 70 9.65 2.74 -2.31
N VAL A 71 10.41 1.91 -1.61
CA VAL A 71 10.10 0.49 -1.41
C VAL A 71 9.81 0.28 0.07
N MET A 72 8.65 -0.29 0.37
CA MET A 72 8.26 -0.66 1.72
C MET A 72 8.04 -2.16 1.81
N ARG A 73 8.30 -2.75 2.97
CA ARG A 73 8.14 -4.18 3.22
C ARG A 73 7.42 -4.42 4.54
N LYS A 74 6.60 -5.45 4.57
CA LYS A 74 6.06 -6.05 5.78
C LYS A 74 6.41 -7.53 5.79
N GLU A 75 6.79 -8.05 6.95
CA GLU A 75 6.98 -9.49 7.19
C GLU A 75 5.67 -10.18 7.54
#